data_AF-A0A7R8WZC8-F1
#
_entry.id   AF-A0A7R8WZC8-F1
#
_cell.length_a   1.000
_cell.length_b   1.000
_cell.length_c   1.000
_cell.angle_alpha   90.00
_cell.angle_beta   90.00
_cell.angle_gamma   90.00
#
_symmetry.space_group_name_H-M   'P 1'
#
loop_
_entity.id
_entity.type
_entity.pdbx_description
1 polymer ?
#
loop_
_entity_poly.entity_id
_entity_poly.type
_entity_poly.pdbx_seq_one_letter_code
_entity_poly.pdbx_strand_id
1 'polypeptide(L)'
;MTRRGSEDHQSNLPLTYLVNVPNDLPVSLPPSKEKPPSWNAFQAILKLGKHREVKKGLRNGGWGWNDPIRAHLWHEIMKYLHSSSHIHDTYYEETAAQLFPESDAENKKLAFPAFVDREHVEERFLNEKGRKVALRIVYVLGYSYPDITFSPLLYPLTAIMLHYMPEDAAYMCVNMLLSGKTVTQTKLAYECRWRTLLHLCKKYAKPAWSHLNASLNNPEKLDHLFEGWLWWIFADLPFPHLVRVIDCYLLEGPKVLYRVALAILLLFYKQGHLVSTSEANNLPEAISHFSRNIPVCLLTQRECSILGMQGVNSLFFLQVGTEKLLKWSFSIRGFSRQEIERLRWKTEVWLNSRSRRGSGSTSPRITRSRSMDLPTCQSQAHMKMISHTLPIPELLMLWSWLPTRMTMYQPKLLYTTEEHGCSITTFFSRVEEQEATVLLIKSHNDEVFGAYCSAPWGERKRKNEITGYKHTYFGTGETFVFTLHPRAMKYAWVGIKQQQDVEGPSCMRHAAQLFMAADQHMITIGGGRGQAIWIDADICYGKTESCQTFENPPLCSESDFQIKVLEVIGFT
;
A
#
# COMPACT_ATOMS: atom_id res chain seq x y z
N MET A 1 34.00 16.70 49.91
CA MET A 1 33.14 15.56 49.51
C MET A 1 31.69 16.03 49.52
N THR A 2 31.10 16.28 48.36
CA THR A 2 29.64 16.39 48.18
C THR A 2 29.35 16.08 46.71
N ARG A 3 28.90 14.85 46.44
CA ARG A 3 28.54 14.37 45.10
C ARG A 3 27.22 15.01 44.67
N ARG A 4 27.24 15.69 43.52
CA ARG A 4 26.04 15.96 42.70
C ARG A 4 25.65 14.67 42.01
N GLY A 5 24.42 14.20 42.24
CA GLY A 5 23.81 13.15 41.44
C GLY A 5 23.44 13.71 40.08
N SER A 6 24.06 13.17 39.03
CA SER A 6 23.58 13.26 37.66
C SER A 6 22.46 12.24 37.48
N GLU A 7 21.24 12.71 37.29
CA GLU A 7 20.12 11.88 36.84
C GLU A 7 20.38 11.47 35.39
N ASP A 8 20.77 10.21 35.21
CA ASP A 8 20.80 9.54 33.91
C ASP A 8 19.35 9.29 33.46
N HIS A 9 18.85 10.14 32.57
CA HIS A 9 17.66 9.84 31.76
C HIS A 9 18.01 8.78 30.70
N GLN A 10 18.20 7.53 31.12
CA GLN A 10 17.99 6.37 30.26
C GLN A 10 16.48 6.16 30.11
N SER A 11 15.87 6.89 29.18
CA SER A 11 14.52 6.57 28.71
C SER A 11 14.57 5.20 28.03
N ASN A 12 14.05 4.17 28.70
CA ASN A 12 13.73 2.87 28.12
C ASN A 12 12.82 3.08 26.90
N LEU A 13 13.39 3.15 25.70
CA LEU A 13 12.63 3.03 24.47
C LEU A 13 12.05 1.61 24.43
N PRO A 14 10.78 1.42 24.06
CA PRO A 14 10.16 0.13 24.26
C PRO A 14 10.72 -0.83 23.22
N LEU A 15 11.49 -1.82 23.68
CA LEU A 15 11.82 -3.06 22.95
C LEU A 15 10.57 -3.89 22.60
N THR A 16 9.37 -3.29 22.60
CA THR A 16 8.07 -3.98 22.55
C THR A 16 7.78 -4.64 21.21
N TYR A 17 8.40 -4.15 20.14
CA TYR A 17 8.15 -4.62 18.78
C TYR A 17 9.24 -5.53 18.22
N LEU A 18 10.29 -5.80 18.99
CA LEU A 18 11.42 -6.60 18.53
C LEU A 18 11.34 -8.04 19.07
N VAL A 19 11.82 -8.98 18.26
CA VAL A 19 12.18 -10.32 18.75
C VAL A 19 13.44 -10.17 19.61
N ASN A 20 13.67 -11.09 20.56
CA ASN A 20 14.96 -11.18 21.26
C ASN A 20 16.08 -11.24 20.20
N VAL A 21 16.78 -10.13 20.00
CA VAL A 21 17.81 -10.03 18.96
C VAL A 21 18.94 -11.00 19.32
N PRO A 22 19.42 -11.85 18.40
CA PRO A 22 20.52 -12.76 18.70
C PRO A 22 21.74 -12.00 19.24
N ASN A 23 22.35 -12.53 20.30
CA ASN A 23 23.61 -12.01 20.87
C ASN A 23 24.79 -12.02 19.86
N ASP A 24 24.60 -12.66 18.70
CA ASP A 24 25.61 -12.87 17.66
C ASP A 24 25.78 -11.69 16.69
N LEU A 25 24.92 -10.68 16.73
CA LEU A 25 25.17 -9.43 16.01
C LEU A 25 26.22 -8.62 16.79
N PRO A 26 27.36 -8.24 16.20
CA PRO A 26 28.38 -7.51 16.91
C PRO A 26 27.78 -6.23 17.52
N VAL A 27 27.69 -6.23 18.86
CA VAL A 27 27.01 -5.23 19.70
C VAL A 27 27.69 -3.86 19.61
N SER A 28 28.95 -3.84 19.15
CA SER A 28 29.73 -2.63 18.94
C SER A 28 30.49 -2.70 17.62
N LEU A 29 30.24 -1.74 16.74
CA LEU A 29 31.25 -1.35 15.76
C LEU A 29 32.54 -1.01 16.54
N PRO A 30 33.74 -1.44 16.09
CA PRO A 30 34.97 -0.99 16.72
C PRO A 30 34.94 0.54 16.80
N PRO A 31 35.39 1.13 17.92
CA PRO A 31 35.26 2.56 18.16
C PRO A 31 35.85 3.31 16.96
N SER A 32 35.02 4.09 16.28
CA SER A 32 35.53 5.09 15.36
C SER A 32 36.54 5.95 16.12
N LYS A 33 37.64 6.34 15.48
CA LYS A 33 38.65 7.22 16.09
C LYS A 33 38.05 8.54 16.58
N GLU A 34 36.84 8.90 16.15
CA GLU A 34 36.07 10.06 16.59
C GLU A 34 34.81 9.59 17.37
N LYS A 35 34.65 10.03 18.62
CA LYS A 35 33.39 9.80 19.34
C LYS A 35 32.26 10.48 18.57
N PRO A 36 31.11 9.83 18.36
CA PRO A 36 29.98 10.47 17.71
C PRO A 36 29.53 11.68 18.55
N PRO A 37 29.03 12.76 17.91
CA PRO A 37 28.57 13.93 18.63
C PRO A 37 27.41 13.55 19.56
N SER A 38 27.37 14.17 20.74
CA SER A 38 26.24 14.00 21.67
C SER A 38 24.96 14.52 21.04
N TRP A 39 23.82 13.95 21.45
CA TRP A 39 22.50 14.39 20.98
C TRP A 39 22.32 15.91 21.09
N ASN A 40 22.66 16.49 22.25
CA ASN A 40 22.52 17.93 22.50
C ASN A 40 23.35 18.77 21.53
N ALA A 41 24.58 18.34 21.21
CA ALA A 41 25.40 19.03 20.24
C ALA A 41 24.80 18.93 18.83
N PHE A 42 24.27 17.78 18.45
CA PHE A 42 23.64 17.58 17.15
C PHE A 42 22.33 18.37 17.01
N GLN A 43 21.50 18.38 18.05
CA GLN A 43 20.26 19.14 18.10
C GLN A 43 20.51 20.65 18.00
N ALA A 44 21.58 21.17 18.63
CA ALA A 44 21.97 22.56 18.49
C ALA A 44 22.31 22.92 17.03
N ILE A 45 23.05 22.07 16.33
CA ILE A 45 23.41 22.28 14.92
C ILE A 45 22.17 22.23 14.02
N LEU A 46 21.23 21.32 14.28
CA LEU A 46 19.94 21.24 13.58
C LEU A 46 19.12 22.53 13.77
N LYS A 47 18.96 23.00 15.01
CA LYS A 47 18.22 24.24 15.34
C LYS A 47 18.83 25.48 14.70
N LEU A 48 20.16 25.53 14.58
CA LEU A 48 20.88 26.61 13.89
C LEU A 48 20.77 26.54 12.35
N GLY A 49 20.12 25.53 11.79
CA GLY A 49 19.93 25.40 10.34
C GLY A 49 21.22 25.10 9.57
N LYS A 50 22.27 24.64 10.24
CA LYS A 50 23.60 24.39 9.65
C LYS A 50 23.65 23.08 8.86
N HIS A 51 22.87 23.00 7.77
CA HIS A 51 22.61 21.79 7.01
C HIS A 51 23.87 21.01 6.56
N ARG A 52 24.97 21.72 6.22
CA ARG A 52 26.25 21.09 5.84
C ARG A 52 26.92 20.36 7.01
N GLU A 53 26.85 20.91 8.22
CA GLU A 53 27.44 20.32 9.41
C GLU A 53 26.64 19.08 9.85
N VAL A 54 25.30 19.17 9.83
CA VAL A 54 24.39 18.03 10.10
C VAL A 54 24.73 16.87 9.17
N LYS A 55 24.86 17.14 7.88
CA LYS A 55 25.22 16.17 6.84
C LYS A 55 26.59 15.52 7.09
N LYS A 56 27.60 16.32 7.46
CA LYS A 56 28.93 15.79 7.81
C LYS A 56 28.85 14.89 9.04
N GLY A 57 28.08 15.30 10.04
CA GLY A 57 27.82 14.54 11.26
C GLY A 57 27.17 13.18 10.98
N LEU A 58 26.13 13.13 10.15
CA LEU A 58 25.45 11.86 9.81
C LEU A 58 26.31 10.91 9.00
N ARG A 59 27.13 11.42 8.07
CA ARG A 59 28.02 10.60 7.24
C ARG A 59 29.19 9.99 8.03
N ASN A 60 29.70 10.74 8.99
CA ASN A 60 30.84 10.34 9.81
C ASN A 60 30.43 9.75 11.17
N GLY A 61 29.13 9.83 11.52
CA GLY A 61 28.62 9.38 12.81
C GLY A 61 28.93 7.91 13.07
N GLY A 62 29.60 7.65 14.18
CA GLY A 62 29.97 6.30 14.63
C GLY A 62 28.95 5.64 15.55
N TRP A 63 27.67 6.05 15.51
CA TRP A 63 26.64 5.46 16.37
C TRP A 63 26.43 3.98 15.99
N GLY A 64 26.58 3.08 16.97
CA GLY A 64 26.28 1.66 16.83
C GLY A 64 24.84 1.44 16.37
N TRP A 65 24.53 0.32 15.72
CA TRP A 65 23.19 0.11 15.16
C TRP A 65 22.09 0.01 16.22
N ASN A 66 22.42 -0.39 17.45
CA ASN A 66 21.52 -0.47 18.61
C ASN A 66 21.41 0.84 19.41
N ASP A 67 22.06 1.93 18.95
CA ASP A 67 22.08 3.19 19.68
C ASP A 67 20.68 3.84 19.75
N PRO A 68 20.16 4.15 20.96
CA PRO A 68 18.81 4.71 21.16
C PRO A 68 18.66 6.14 20.63
N ILE A 69 19.75 6.83 20.28
CA ILE A 69 19.70 8.20 19.75
C ILE A 69 18.79 8.31 18.53
N ARG A 70 18.62 7.23 17.75
CA ARG A 70 17.86 7.21 16.49
C ARG A 70 16.39 7.57 16.65
N ALA A 71 15.78 7.20 17.77
CA ALA A 71 14.41 7.57 18.07
C ALA A 71 14.19 9.08 17.97
N HIS A 72 15.08 9.84 18.58
CA HIS A 72 15.04 11.31 18.60
C HIS A 72 15.64 11.90 17.32
N LEU A 73 16.74 11.33 16.83
CA LEU A 73 17.46 11.81 15.66
C LEU A 73 16.63 11.77 14.39
N TRP A 74 15.99 10.65 14.11
CA TRP A 74 15.19 10.50 12.88
C TRP A 74 13.98 11.41 12.90
N HIS A 75 13.29 11.48 14.04
CA HIS A 75 12.12 12.35 14.23
C HIS A 75 12.47 13.82 14.03
N GLU A 76 13.55 14.30 14.65
CA GLU A 76 13.96 15.71 14.53
C GLU A 76 14.49 16.05 13.12
N ILE A 77 15.17 15.12 12.43
CA ILE A 77 15.55 15.33 11.02
C ILE A 77 14.31 15.49 10.15
N MET A 78 13.30 14.65 10.36
CA MET A 78 12.04 14.73 9.62
C MET A 78 11.33 16.06 9.90
N LYS A 79 11.20 16.47 11.16
CA LYS A 79 10.65 17.79 11.54
C LYS A 79 11.43 18.96 10.95
N TYR A 80 12.76 18.89 10.95
CA TYR A 80 13.63 19.92 10.40
C TYR A 80 13.42 20.10 8.88
N LEU A 81 13.20 19.02 8.14
CA LEU A 81 12.97 19.07 6.69
C LEU A 81 11.54 19.46 6.33
N HIS A 82 10.57 19.17 7.20
CA HIS A 82 9.14 19.29 6.95
C HIS A 82 8.45 20.30 7.88
N SER A 83 9.19 21.29 8.41
CA SER A 83 8.68 22.23 9.43
C SER A 83 7.46 23.06 9.03
N SER A 84 7.08 23.06 7.75
CA SER A 84 5.92 23.75 7.20
C SER A 84 4.70 22.86 6.93
N SER A 85 4.80 21.53 7.10
CA SER A 85 3.64 20.65 6.97
C SER A 85 2.90 20.57 8.30
N HIS A 86 1.70 21.15 8.37
CA HIS A 86 0.74 20.90 9.45
C HIS A 86 0.31 19.43 9.39
N ILE A 87 1.08 18.55 10.04
CA ILE A 87 0.69 17.17 10.27
C ILE A 87 -0.07 17.17 11.59
N HIS A 88 -1.38 16.99 11.53
CA HIS A 88 -2.22 16.85 12.72
C HIS A 88 -1.96 15.47 13.34
N ASP A 89 -1.36 15.44 14.51
CA ASP A 89 -1.05 14.21 15.27
C ASP A 89 -2.31 13.37 15.56
N THR A 90 -3.49 13.99 15.61
CA THR A 90 -4.77 13.32 15.90
C THR A 90 -5.36 12.52 14.72
N TYR A 91 -4.89 12.75 13.49
CA TYR A 91 -5.47 12.09 12.31
C TYR A 91 -5.16 10.59 12.24
N TYR A 92 -4.01 10.17 12.81
CA TYR A 92 -3.59 8.78 12.78
C TYR A 92 -4.51 7.88 13.61
N GLU A 93 -4.74 8.25 14.87
CA GLU A 93 -5.51 7.43 15.82
C GLU A 93 -6.97 7.28 15.38
N GLU A 94 -7.60 8.36 14.93
CA GLU A 94 -8.96 8.35 14.39
C GLU A 94 -9.07 7.43 13.16
N THR A 95 -8.12 7.55 12.22
CA THR A 95 -8.11 6.72 11.02
C THR A 95 -7.80 5.26 11.34
N ALA A 96 -6.89 5.00 12.27
CA ALA A 96 -6.56 3.65 12.72
C ALA A 96 -7.74 2.98 13.42
N ALA A 97 -8.46 3.69 14.29
CA ALA A 97 -9.67 3.19 14.95
C ALA A 97 -10.80 2.90 13.95
N GLN A 98 -10.95 3.73 12.91
CA GLN A 98 -11.90 3.50 11.82
C GLN A 98 -11.55 2.26 10.98
N LEU A 99 -10.26 2.05 10.67
CA LEU A 99 -9.82 0.93 9.85
C LEU A 99 -9.72 -0.40 10.62
N PHE A 100 -9.49 -0.33 11.94
CA PHE A 100 -9.30 -1.49 12.81
C PHE A 100 -10.09 -1.34 14.13
N PRO A 101 -11.43 -1.51 14.10
CA PRO A 101 -12.25 -1.48 15.32
C PRO A 101 -11.85 -2.61 16.28
N GLU A 102 -11.89 -2.35 17.59
CA GLU A 102 -11.44 -3.29 18.63
C GLU A 102 -12.14 -4.66 18.59
N SER A 103 -13.35 -4.74 18.04
CA SER A 103 -14.13 -5.99 17.88
C SER A 103 -13.54 -6.98 16.86
N ASP A 104 -12.70 -6.51 15.92
CA ASP A 104 -12.13 -7.30 14.81
C ASP A 104 -10.63 -7.56 14.97
N ALA A 105 -9.99 -7.00 16.00
CA ALA A 105 -8.54 -6.83 16.11
C ALA A 105 -7.76 -8.12 16.40
N GLU A 106 -8.38 -9.15 16.98
CA GLU A 106 -7.62 -10.28 17.53
C GLU A 106 -7.42 -11.47 16.58
N ASN A 107 -8.22 -11.63 15.52
CA ASN A 107 -8.21 -12.89 14.74
C ASN A 107 -8.20 -12.79 13.20
N LYS A 108 -8.22 -11.59 12.60
CA LYS A 108 -8.19 -11.46 11.12
C LYS A 108 -6.75 -11.33 10.62
N LYS A 109 -6.27 -12.31 9.85
CA LYS A 109 -5.02 -12.17 9.08
C LYS A 109 -5.23 -11.12 7.99
N LEU A 110 -4.73 -9.91 8.23
CA LEU A 110 -4.76 -8.82 7.28
C LEU A 110 -3.85 -9.14 6.08
N ALA A 111 -4.39 -9.02 4.87
CA ALA A 111 -3.60 -9.11 3.66
C ALA A 111 -2.72 -7.87 3.49
N PHE A 112 -1.68 -7.93 2.67
CA PHE A 112 -0.92 -6.73 2.32
C PHE A 112 -1.69 -5.88 1.29
N PRO A 113 -1.70 -4.53 1.42
CA PRO A 113 -2.23 -3.63 0.39
C PRO A 113 -1.58 -3.88 -0.98
N ALA A 114 -2.32 -3.65 -2.06
CA ALA A 114 -1.88 -3.99 -3.42
C ALA A 114 -0.63 -3.22 -3.88
N PHE A 115 -0.36 -2.04 -3.31
CA PHE A 115 0.83 -1.25 -3.62
C PHE A 115 2.10 -1.75 -2.92
N VAL A 116 1.99 -2.68 -1.96
CA VAL A 116 3.14 -3.29 -1.29
C VAL A 116 3.67 -4.44 -2.14
N ASP A 117 4.99 -4.52 -2.27
CA ASP A 117 5.63 -5.65 -2.93
C ASP A 117 5.60 -6.89 -2.02
N ARG A 118 4.83 -7.90 -2.44
CA ARG A 118 4.62 -9.14 -1.68
C ARG A 118 5.85 -10.05 -1.68
N GLU A 119 6.76 -9.88 -2.64
CA GLU A 119 7.99 -10.66 -2.71
C GLU A 119 9.04 -10.12 -1.74
N HIS A 120 8.91 -8.86 -1.32
CA HIS A 120 9.93 -8.15 -0.55
C HIS A 120 9.35 -7.46 0.70
N VAL A 121 8.73 -8.27 1.56
CA VAL A 121 8.19 -7.87 2.87
C VAL A 121 9.30 -7.97 3.93
N GLU A 122 10.19 -6.97 3.95
CA GLU A 122 11.37 -6.98 4.82
C GLU A 122 11.04 -6.57 6.27
N GLU A 123 10.82 -7.57 7.14
CA GLU A 123 10.41 -7.36 8.54
C GLU A 123 11.59 -7.27 9.52
N ARG A 124 12.75 -7.78 9.13
CA ARG A 124 13.99 -7.84 9.93
C ARG A 124 13.76 -8.43 11.33
N PHE A 125 13.92 -7.65 12.40
CA PHE A 125 13.82 -8.14 13.79
C PHE A 125 12.45 -7.87 14.43
N LEU A 126 11.42 -7.50 13.66
CA LEU A 126 10.08 -7.27 14.22
C LEU A 126 9.43 -8.58 14.71
N ASN A 127 8.90 -8.54 15.93
CA ASN A 127 8.05 -9.58 16.48
C ASN A 127 6.63 -9.48 15.87
N GLU A 128 5.74 -10.42 16.22
CA GLU A 128 4.38 -10.46 15.66
C GLU A 128 3.59 -9.16 15.93
N LYS A 129 3.75 -8.57 17.12
CA LYS A 129 3.13 -7.29 17.46
C LYS A 129 3.65 -6.17 16.57
N GLY A 130 4.98 -6.10 16.37
CA GLY A 130 5.63 -5.12 15.49
C GLY A 130 5.16 -5.24 14.04
N ARG A 131 4.98 -6.46 13.53
CA ARG A 131 4.46 -6.71 12.17
C ARG A 131 3.01 -6.23 12.01
N LYS A 132 2.15 -6.51 13.00
CA LYS A 132 0.75 -6.01 12.99
C LYS A 132 0.71 -4.47 12.99
N VAL A 133 1.55 -3.83 13.81
CA VAL A 133 1.70 -2.37 13.85
C VAL A 133 2.23 -1.81 12.52
N ALA A 134 3.26 -2.42 11.94
CA ALA A 134 3.80 -2.00 10.64
C ALA A 134 2.72 -2.05 9.54
N LEU A 135 1.95 -3.15 9.50
CA LEU A 135 0.87 -3.32 8.55
C LEU A 135 -0.24 -2.28 8.77
N ARG A 136 -0.63 -2.02 10.02
CA ARG A 136 -1.61 -0.98 10.37
C ARG A 136 -1.18 0.40 9.89
N ILE A 137 0.06 0.81 10.16
CA ILE A 137 0.62 2.08 9.65
C ILE A 137 0.51 2.16 8.13
N VAL A 138 0.91 1.09 7.42
CA VAL A 138 0.89 1.08 5.95
C VAL A 138 -0.54 1.13 5.40
N TYR A 139 -1.52 0.51 6.07
CA TYR A 139 -2.93 0.63 5.73
C TYR A 139 -3.46 2.05 5.92
N VAL A 140 -3.18 2.68 7.07
CA VAL A 140 -3.57 4.07 7.33
C VAL A 140 -2.95 5.02 6.31
N LEU A 141 -1.69 4.80 5.92
CA LEU A 141 -1.03 5.57 4.87
C LEU A 141 -1.64 5.32 3.49
N GLY A 142 -1.95 4.07 3.13
CA GLY A 142 -2.64 3.76 1.88
C GLY A 142 -4.01 4.41 1.77
N TYR A 143 -4.72 4.49 2.89
CA TYR A 143 -5.99 5.21 3.01
C TYR A 143 -5.81 6.73 2.91
N SER A 144 -4.74 7.27 3.51
CA SER A 144 -4.45 8.71 3.49
C SER A 144 -3.86 9.20 2.16
N TYR A 145 -3.22 8.30 1.40
CA TYR A 145 -2.59 8.56 0.10
C TYR A 145 -3.05 7.57 -0.96
N PRO A 146 -4.31 7.68 -1.41
CA PRO A 146 -4.88 6.79 -2.41
C PRO A 146 -4.27 6.89 -3.82
N ASP A 147 -3.42 7.88 -4.09
CA ASP A 147 -2.60 7.93 -5.31
C ASP A 147 -1.43 6.92 -5.30
N ILE A 148 -1.17 6.28 -4.17
CA ILE A 148 -0.17 5.23 -4.06
C ILE A 148 -0.69 3.97 -4.76
N THR A 149 -0.13 3.71 -5.94
CA THR A 149 -0.42 2.51 -6.74
C THR A 149 0.68 1.45 -6.63
N PHE A 150 1.93 1.85 -6.34
CA PHE A 150 3.05 0.94 -6.15
C PHE A 150 4.18 1.61 -5.35
N SER A 151 4.48 1.07 -4.16
CA SER A 151 5.48 1.58 -3.23
C SER A 151 6.23 0.47 -2.49
N PRO A 152 7.23 -0.17 -3.13
CA PRO A 152 7.94 -1.31 -2.55
C PRO A 152 8.71 -0.97 -1.27
N LEU A 153 9.16 0.28 -1.11
CA LEU A 153 9.91 0.72 0.08
C LEU A 153 9.05 1.10 1.27
N LEU A 154 7.74 1.27 1.10
CA LEU A 154 6.91 1.82 2.16
C LEU A 154 6.86 0.92 3.40
N TYR A 155 6.68 -0.38 3.18
CA TYR A 155 6.66 -1.35 4.26
C TYR A 155 8.05 -1.56 4.90
N PRO A 156 9.15 -1.81 4.15
CA PRO A 156 10.49 -1.91 4.73
C PRO A 156 10.92 -0.68 5.55
N LEU A 157 10.61 0.54 5.07
CA LEU A 157 10.91 1.76 5.83
C LEU A 157 10.10 1.83 7.12
N THR A 158 8.82 1.50 7.08
CA THR A 158 7.96 1.44 8.28
C THR A 158 8.53 0.43 9.29
N ALA A 159 8.92 -0.75 8.81
CA ALA A 159 9.51 -1.77 9.66
C ALA A 159 10.79 -1.27 10.33
N ILE A 160 11.71 -0.64 9.59
CA ILE A 160 12.95 -0.07 10.14
C ILE A 160 12.66 1.03 11.17
N MET A 161 11.69 1.91 10.94
CA MET A 161 11.32 2.95 11.92
C MET A 161 10.89 2.33 13.25
N LEU A 162 10.05 1.30 13.21
CA LEU A 162 9.56 0.58 14.40
C LEU A 162 10.64 -0.15 15.20
N HIS A 163 11.86 -0.28 14.68
CA HIS A 163 12.99 -0.76 15.48
C HIS A 163 13.48 0.26 16.51
N TYR A 164 13.20 1.55 16.30
CA TYR A 164 13.78 2.63 17.10
C TYR A 164 12.75 3.56 17.73
N MET A 165 11.50 3.56 17.27
CA MET A 165 10.48 4.51 17.74
C MET A 165 9.11 3.85 17.86
N PRO A 166 8.21 4.44 18.68
CA PRO A 166 6.84 3.97 18.78
C PRO A 166 6.05 4.21 17.49
N GLU A 167 4.85 3.66 17.44
CA GLU A 167 3.98 3.59 16.27
C GLU A 167 3.60 4.95 15.69
N ASP A 168 3.19 5.87 16.55
CA ASP A 168 2.86 7.26 16.24
C ASP A 168 4.04 7.98 15.58
N ALA A 169 5.22 7.91 16.20
CA ALA A 169 6.44 8.50 15.66
C ALA A 169 6.85 7.88 14.32
N ALA A 170 6.71 6.55 14.20
CA ALA A 170 6.99 5.83 12.95
C ALA A 170 6.04 6.27 11.83
N TYR A 171 4.74 6.36 12.10
CA TYR A 171 3.75 6.88 11.17
C TYR A 171 4.10 8.29 10.72
N MET A 172 4.40 9.21 11.65
CA MET A 172 4.75 10.59 11.32
C MET A 172 5.97 10.67 10.40
N CYS A 173 7.04 9.92 10.71
CA CYS A 173 8.25 9.89 9.89
C CYS A 173 7.96 9.38 8.47
N VAL A 174 7.24 8.26 8.34
CA VAL A 174 6.92 7.68 7.04
C VAL A 174 5.94 8.56 6.25
N ASN A 175 4.98 9.18 6.92
CA ASN A 175 4.06 10.16 6.35
C ASN A 175 4.85 11.33 5.73
N MET A 176 5.80 11.93 6.47
CA MET A 176 6.65 13.02 5.96
C MET A 176 7.47 12.59 4.73
N LEU A 177 8.02 11.36 4.73
CA LEU A 177 8.74 10.81 3.57
C LEU A 177 7.83 10.64 2.34
N LEU A 178 6.58 10.27 2.54
CA LEU A 178 5.57 10.18 1.48
C LEU A 178 5.16 11.55 0.96
N SER A 179 4.79 12.50 1.83
CA SER A 179 4.42 13.87 1.42
C SER A 179 5.57 14.56 0.67
N GLY A 180 6.81 14.32 1.09
CA GLY A 180 8.03 14.80 0.43
C GLY A 180 8.35 14.14 -0.92
N LYS A 181 7.58 13.13 -1.35
CA LYS A 181 7.82 12.31 -2.56
C LYS A 181 9.22 11.65 -2.56
N THR A 182 9.78 11.45 -1.38
CA THR A 182 11.08 10.79 -1.16
C THR A 182 10.97 9.30 -1.48
N VAL A 183 9.82 8.69 -1.21
CA VAL A 183 9.49 7.30 -1.58
C VAL A 183 8.73 7.27 -2.92
N THR A 184 8.92 6.22 -3.72
CA THR A 184 8.14 6.02 -4.95
C THR A 184 6.71 5.63 -4.63
N GLN A 185 5.73 6.16 -5.36
CA GLN A 185 4.31 5.88 -5.13
C GLN A 185 3.62 5.24 -6.34
N THR A 186 4.28 5.20 -7.50
CA THR A 186 3.76 4.61 -8.73
C THR A 186 4.78 3.72 -9.41
N LYS A 187 4.32 2.76 -10.21
CA LYS A 187 5.19 1.86 -10.98
C LYS A 187 6.03 2.62 -12.00
N LEU A 188 5.47 3.66 -12.61
CA LEU A 188 6.22 4.55 -13.51
C LEU A 188 7.36 5.28 -12.78
N ALA A 189 7.09 5.82 -11.59
CA ALA A 189 8.11 6.50 -10.80
C ALA A 189 9.20 5.52 -10.35
N TYR A 190 8.83 4.29 -10.01
CA TYR A 190 9.77 3.20 -9.73
C TYR A 190 10.65 2.87 -10.94
N GLU A 191 10.04 2.73 -12.12
CA GLU A 191 10.75 2.46 -13.37
C GLU A 191 11.76 3.57 -13.71
N CYS A 192 11.33 4.83 -13.56
CA CYS A 192 12.21 5.97 -13.76
C CYS A 192 13.44 5.91 -12.84
N ARG A 193 13.29 5.47 -11.59
CA ARG A 193 14.40 5.43 -10.62
C ARG A 193 15.44 4.39 -10.99
N TRP A 194 15.04 3.15 -11.27
CA TRP A 194 16.04 2.12 -11.60
C TRP A 194 16.70 2.36 -12.96
N ARG A 195 15.97 2.89 -13.95
CA ARG A 195 16.56 3.33 -15.23
C ARG A 195 17.54 4.50 -15.05
N THR A 196 17.23 5.43 -14.13
CA THR A 196 18.17 6.49 -13.76
C THR A 196 19.45 5.91 -13.16
N LEU A 197 19.35 4.92 -12.26
CA LEU A 197 20.51 4.21 -11.72
C LEU A 197 21.34 3.54 -12.83
N LEU A 198 20.69 2.90 -13.80
CA LEU A 198 21.37 2.29 -14.95
C LEU A 198 22.22 3.33 -15.71
N HIS A 199 21.67 4.52 -15.99
CA HIS A 199 22.42 5.61 -16.61
C HIS A 199 23.56 6.14 -15.72
N LEU A 200 23.34 6.22 -14.41
CA LEU A 200 24.37 6.64 -13.47
C LEU A 200 25.50 5.61 -13.38
N CYS A 201 25.19 4.31 -13.48
CA CYS A 201 26.17 3.22 -13.47
C CYS A 201 27.11 3.33 -14.68
N LYS A 202 26.56 3.57 -15.87
CA LYS A 202 27.34 3.84 -17.11
C LYS A 202 28.35 4.98 -16.93
N LYS A 203 27.98 6.02 -16.20
CA LYS A 203 28.80 7.23 -16.02
C LYS A 203 29.81 7.13 -14.88
N TYR A 204 29.36 6.71 -13.68
CA TYR A 204 30.14 6.77 -12.45
C TYR A 204 30.78 5.44 -12.06
N ALA A 205 30.30 4.32 -12.60
CA ALA A 205 30.81 2.97 -12.33
C ALA A 205 31.16 2.23 -13.63
N LYS A 206 31.81 2.94 -14.57
CA LYS A 206 32.13 2.43 -15.92
C LYS A 206 32.79 1.03 -15.93
N PRO A 207 33.77 0.69 -15.06
CA PRO A 207 34.36 -0.64 -15.05
C PRO A 207 33.35 -1.74 -14.69
N ALA A 208 32.54 -1.51 -13.66
CA ALA A 208 31.47 -2.42 -13.26
C ALA A 208 30.41 -2.53 -14.36
N TRP A 209 29.97 -1.41 -14.94
CA TRP A 209 29.03 -1.39 -16.06
C TRP A 209 29.52 -2.23 -17.25
N SER A 210 30.77 -2.03 -17.68
CA SER A 210 31.33 -2.78 -18.80
C SER A 210 31.35 -4.27 -18.53
N HIS A 211 31.68 -4.69 -17.31
CA HIS A 211 31.63 -6.09 -16.90
C HIS A 211 30.20 -6.64 -16.93
N LEU A 212 29.24 -6.00 -16.26
CA LEU A 212 27.84 -6.42 -16.24
C LEU A 212 27.25 -6.54 -17.65
N ASN A 213 27.54 -5.55 -18.51
CA ASN A 213 27.05 -5.51 -19.88
C ASN A 213 27.67 -6.62 -20.75
N ALA A 214 28.96 -6.92 -20.56
CA ALA A 214 29.63 -8.02 -21.24
C ALA A 214 29.14 -9.40 -20.75
N SER A 215 28.93 -9.57 -19.44
CA SER A 215 28.50 -10.85 -18.84
C SER A 215 27.07 -11.24 -19.23
N LEU A 216 26.13 -10.29 -19.23
CA LEU A 216 24.72 -10.60 -19.53
C LEU A 216 24.41 -10.62 -21.04
N ASN A 217 25.15 -9.83 -21.83
CA ASN A 217 25.03 -9.69 -23.29
C ASN A 217 23.56 -9.58 -23.80
N ASN A 218 22.65 -9.05 -22.98
CA ASN A 218 21.23 -8.88 -23.30
C ASN A 218 20.67 -7.68 -22.51
N PRO A 219 20.05 -6.68 -23.18
CA PRO A 219 19.51 -5.49 -22.54
C PRO A 219 18.31 -5.78 -21.61
N GLU A 220 17.47 -6.76 -21.88
CA GLU A 220 16.31 -7.10 -21.04
C GLU A 220 16.75 -7.71 -19.71
N LYS A 221 17.78 -8.57 -19.74
CA LYS A 221 18.38 -9.13 -18.51
C LYS A 221 19.03 -8.05 -17.66
N LEU A 222 19.62 -7.03 -18.28
CA LEU A 222 20.16 -5.87 -17.57
C LEU A 222 19.03 -5.04 -16.93
N ASP A 223 17.95 -4.80 -17.66
CA ASP A 223 16.78 -4.08 -17.14
C ASP A 223 16.22 -4.80 -15.90
N HIS A 224 16.02 -6.12 -15.96
CA HIS A 224 15.58 -6.92 -14.80
C HIS A 224 16.57 -6.91 -13.64
N LEU A 225 17.89 -6.92 -13.90
CA LEU A 225 18.88 -6.79 -12.84
C LEU A 225 18.73 -5.48 -12.08
N PHE A 226 18.64 -4.36 -12.81
CA PHE A 226 18.50 -3.04 -12.19
C PHE A 226 17.11 -2.82 -11.59
N GLU A 227 16.06 -3.50 -12.06
CA GLU A 227 14.74 -3.49 -11.45
C GLU A 227 14.80 -3.92 -9.97
N GLY A 228 15.70 -4.84 -9.60
CA GLY A 228 15.92 -5.30 -8.22
C GLY A 228 16.89 -4.45 -7.37
N TRP A 229 17.34 -3.29 -7.85
CA TRP A 229 18.45 -2.54 -7.22
C TRP A 229 18.24 -2.12 -5.76
N LEU A 230 16.99 -1.92 -5.34
CA LEU A 230 16.67 -1.57 -3.96
C LEU A 230 16.95 -2.73 -3.02
N TRP A 231 16.77 -3.96 -3.47
CA TRP A 231 16.85 -5.15 -2.64
C TRP A 231 18.29 -5.50 -2.31
N TRP A 232 19.26 -5.09 -3.14
CA TRP A 232 20.68 -5.08 -2.77
C TRP A 232 20.96 -4.29 -1.49
N ILE A 233 20.10 -3.31 -1.15
CA ILE A 233 20.22 -2.45 0.03
C ILE A 233 19.26 -2.90 1.12
N PHE A 234 17.96 -3.00 0.83
CA PHE A 234 16.91 -3.17 1.83
C PHE A 234 16.67 -4.62 2.26
N ALA A 235 16.99 -5.60 1.41
CA ALA A 235 16.91 -7.02 1.74
C ALA A 235 18.30 -7.58 2.09
N ASP A 236 19.30 -7.25 1.26
CA ASP A 236 20.59 -7.95 1.30
C ASP A 236 21.63 -7.33 2.22
N LEU A 237 21.72 -6.00 2.36
CA LEU A 237 22.73 -5.44 3.27
C LEU A 237 22.46 -5.88 4.72
N PRO A 238 23.52 -6.21 5.49
CA PRO A 238 23.38 -6.44 6.92
C PRO A 238 22.75 -5.24 7.61
N PHE A 239 21.89 -5.51 8.60
CA PHE A 239 21.12 -4.47 9.29
C PHE A 239 21.94 -3.27 9.79
N PRO A 240 23.16 -3.44 10.35
CA PRO A 240 23.99 -2.30 10.76
C PRO A 240 24.38 -1.36 9.60
N HIS A 241 24.61 -1.91 8.41
CA HIS A 241 24.85 -1.11 7.20
C HIS A 241 23.60 -0.35 6.80
N LEU A 242 22.47 -1.05 6.74
CA LEU A 242 21.19 -0.49 6.35
C LEU A 242 20.82 0.70 7.26
N VAL A 243 20.93 0.54 8.58
CA VAL A 243 20.64 1.59 9.55
C VAL A 243 21.47 2.85 9.32
N ARG A 244 22.78 2.70 9.05
CA ARG A 244 23.67 3.83 8.75
C ARG A 244 23.37 4.48 7.39
N VAL A 245 22.89 3.70 6.42
CA VAL A 245 22.35 4.22 5.14
C VAL A 245 21.08 5.04 5.40
N ILE A 246 20.18 4.56 6.27
CA ILE A 246 18.95 5.26 6.65
C ILE A 246 19.25 6.60 7.33
N ASP A 247 20.19 6.64 8.28
CA ASP A 247 20.63 7.88 8.93
C ASP A 247 20.95 8.99 7.90
N CYS A 248 21.60 8.64 6.79
CA CYS A 248 21.91 9.59 5.72
C CYS A 248 20.75 9.82 4.74
N TYR A 249 19.98 8.77 4.43
CA TYR A 249 18.85 8.81 3.50
C TYR A 249 17.75 9.75 3.98
N LEU A 250 17.47 9.75 5.29
CA LEU A 250 16.46 10.62 5.89
C LEU A 250 16.77 12.10 5.68
N LEU A 251 18.04 12.50 5.71
CA LEU A 251 18.43 13.91 5.47
C LEU A 251 18.61 14.23 3.98
N GLU A 252 19.27 13.36 3.22
CA GLU A 252 19.72 13.66 1.85
C GLU A 252 18.82 13.09 0.74
N GLY A 253 17.86 12.25 1.09
CA GLY A 253 16.88 11.63 0.19
C GLY A 253 17.42 10.50 -0.69
N PRO A 254 16.73 10.18 -1.81
CA PRO A 254 17.01 9.01 -2.65
C PRO A 254 18.40 8.97 -3.27
N LYS A 255 19.06 10.13 -3.31
CA LYS A 255 20.44 10.28 -3.77
C LYS A 255 21.41 9.38 -3.01
N VAL A 256 21.17 9.13 -1.73
CA VAL A 256 21.99 8.24 -0.91
C VAL A 256 21.90 6.81 -1.42
N LEU A 257 20.69 6.34 -1.74
CA LEU A 257 20.47 4.98 -2.24
C LEU A 257 21.22 4.75 -3.56
N TYR A 258 21.20 5.71 -4.49
CA TYR A 258 21.99 5.59 -5.73
C TYR A 258 23.49 5.51 -5.46
N ARG A 259 24.03 6.28 -4.50
CA ARG A 259 25.45 6.21 -4.14
C ARG A 259 25.83 4.85 -3.56
N VAL A 260 24.98 4.31 -2.69
CA VAL A 260 25.20 3.00 -2.06
C VAL A 260 25.12 1.89 -3.10
N ALA A 261 24.12 1.91 -3.99
CA ALA A 261 24.01 0.93 -5.07
C ALA A 261 25.24 0.96 -6.01
N LEU A 262 25.71 2.15 -6.40
CA LEU A 262 26.94 2.28 -7.20
C LEU A 262 28.18 1.78 -6.46
N ALA A 263 28.26 2.02 -5.15
CA ALA A 263 29.35 1.52 -4.31
C ALA A 263 29.34 -0.02 -4.23
N ILE A 264 28.16 -0.63 -4.03
CA ILE A 264 27.99 -2.09 -4.05
C ILE A 264 28.48 -2.66 -5.38
N LEU A 265 28.04 -2.11 -6.52
CA LEU A 265 28.46 -2.58 -7.84
C LEU A 265 29.97 -2.43 -8.08
N LEU A 266 30.58 -1.33 -7.61
CA LEU A 266 32.02 -1.12 -7.72
C LEU A 266 32.82 -2.06 -6.83
N LEU A 267 32.34 -2.35 -5.62
CA LEU A 267 32.98 -3.29 -4.72
C LEU A 267 32.84 -4.73 -5.24
N PHE A 268 31.65 -5.09 -5.73
CA PHE A 268 31.39 -6.35 -6.39
C PHE A 268 32.33 -6.55 -7.59
N TYR A 269 32.46 -5.55 -8.46
CA TYR A 269 33.40 -5.60 -9.59
C TYR A 269 34.86 -5.77 -9.14
N LYS A 270 35.29 -5.02 -8.11
CA LYS A 270 36.66 -5.15 -7.57
C LYS A 270 36.92 -6.54 -7.00
N GLN A 271 35.89 -7.20 -6.48
CA GLN A 271 35.96 -8.55 -5.96
C GLN A 271 35.78 -9.63 -7.04
N GLY A 272 35.22 -9.27 -8.21
CA GLY A 272 34.93 -10.15 -9.34
C GLY A 272 36.14 -10.86 -9.96
N HIS A 273 37.38 -10.51 -9.57
CA HIS A 273 38.56 -11.33 -9.87
C HIS A 273 38.58 -12.68 -9.12
N LEU A 274 37.68 -12.89 -8.15
CA LEU A 274 37.61 -14.08 -7.29
C LEU A 274 36.38 -14.97 -7.54
N VAL A 275 35.46 -14.56 -8.42
CA VAL A 275 34.26 -15.36 -8.74
C VAL A 275 34.60 -16.30 -9.88
N SER A 276 34.79 -17.57 -9.54
CA SER A 276 34.98 -18.69 -10.46
C SER A 276 33.86 -18.73 -11.50
N THR A 277 34.21 -19.08 -12.74
CA THR A 277 33.38 -19.09 -13.95
C THR A 277 32.08 -19.92 -13.89
N SER A 278 31.81 -20.65 -12.80
CA SER A 278 30.60 -21.46 -12.61
C SER A 278 29.42 -20.73 -11.96
N GLU A 279 29.64 -19.66 -11.17
CA GLU A 279 28.58 -18.87 -10.52
C GLU A 279 28.07 -17.69 -11.39
N ALA A 280 28.73 -17.44 -12.52
CA ALA A 280 28.41 -16.36 -13.45
C ALA A 280 27.03 -16.51 -14.15
N ASN A 281 26.36 -17.67 -14.00
CA ASN A 281 25.08 -17.94 -14.64
C ASN A 281 23.89 -17.21 -14.00
N ASN A 282 24.02 -16.70 -12.76
CA ASN A 282 22.96 -15.91 -12.10
C ASN A 282 23.52 -14.67 -11.38
N LEU A 283 23.83 -13.64 -12.17
CA LEU A 283 24.40 -12.38 -11.70
C LEU A 283 23.56 -11.65 -10.62
N PRO A 284 22.20 -11.61 -10.69
CA PRO A 284 21.38 -11.11 -9.59
C PRO A 284 21.68 -11.77 -8.24
N GLU A 285 21.72 -13.11 -8.20
CA GLU A 285 21.99 -13.85 -6.96
C GLU A 285 23.44 -13.63 -6.48
N ALA A 286 24.41 -13.55 -7.40
CA ALA A 286 25.79 -13.26 -7.04
C ALA A 286 25.95 -11.88 -6.37
N ILE A 287 25.26 -10.85 -6.88
CA ILE A 287 25.26 -9.51 -6.26
C ILE A 287 24.53 -9.52 -4.92
N SER A 288 23.44 -10.28 -4.82
CA SER A 288 22.67 -10.44 -3.59
C SER A 288 23.50 -11.13 -2.50
N HIS A 289 24.12 -12.27 -2.82
CA HIS A 289 25.06 -12.97 -1.96
C HIS A 289 26.25 -12.10 -1.56
N PHE A 290 26.84 -11.36 -2.50
CA PHE A 290 27.91 -10.42 -2.18
C PHE A 290 27.45 -9.35 -1.17
N SER A 291 26.27 -8.78 -1.38
CA SER A 291 25.71 -7.71 -0.53
C SER A 291 25.43 -8.19 0.90
N ARG A 292 24.94 -9.43 1.07
CA ARG A 292 24.74 -10.10 2.37
C ARG A 292 26.04 -10.32 3.14
N ASN A 293 27.12 -10.59 2.43
CA ASN A 293 28.42 -10.91 3.01
C ASN A 293 29.35 -9.70 3.15
N ILE A 294 28.85 -8.46 2.99
CA ILE A 294 29.65 -7.26 3.28
C ILE A 294 29.94 -7.20 4.80
N PRO A 295 31.21 -7.25 5.23
CA PRO A 295 31.54 -7.37 6.65
C PRO A 295 31.09 -6.16 7.49
N VAL A 296 30.46 -6.39 8.65
CA VAL A 296 29.96 -5.31 9.52
C VAL A 296 31.09 -4.61 10.28
N CYS A 297 32.11 -5.36 10.70
CA CYS A 297 33.28 -4.85 11.41
C CYS A 297 34.58 -5.14 10.64
N LEU A 298 35.60 -4.32 10.89
CA LEU A 298 36.96 -4.64 10.47
C LEU A 298 37.47 -5.74 11.41
N LEU A 299 37.41 -6.99 10.99
CA LEU A 299 38.08 -8.05 11.73
C LEU A 299 39.59 -7.82 11.65
N THR A 300 40.32 -8.19 12.69
CA THR A 300 41.78 -8.26 12.66
C THR A 300 42.21 -9.63 12.13
N GLN A 301 43.44 -9.73 11.60
CA GLN A 301 43.99 -10.99 11.09
C GLN A 301 44.05 -12.10 12.17
N ARG A 302 44.14 -11.72 13.45
CA ARG A 302 44.03 -12.63 14.59
C ARG A 302 42.62 -13.18 14.80
N GLU A 303 41.59 -12.34 14.72
CA GLU A 303 40.19 -12.76 14.90
C GLU A 303 39.71 -13.70 13.77
N CYS A 304 40.16 -13.48 12.53
CA CYS A 304 39.88 -14.43 11.43
C CYS A 304 40.54 -15.80 11.63
N SER A 305 41.71 -15.83 12.28
CA SER A 305 42.41 -17.09 12.58
C SER A 305 41.69 -17.89 13.67
N ILE A 306 41.08 -17.21 14.65
CA ILE A 306 40.26 -17.81 15.71
C ILE A 306 38.94 -18.36 15.15
N LEU A 307 38.34 -17.67 14.17
CA LEU A 307 37.10 -18.07 13.51
C LEU A 307 37.27 -19.15 12.42
N GLY A 308 38.47 -19.73 12.27
CA GLY A 308 38.72 -20.80 11.29
C GLY A 308 38.69 -20.35 9.83
N MET A 309 38.78 -19.04 9.55
CA MET A 309 38.75 -18.47 8.20
C MET A 309 40.14 -18.54 7.55
N GLN A 310 40.63 -19.76 7.27
CA GLN A 310 41.90 -19.98 6.56
C GLN A 310 41.65 -20.17 5.06
N GLY A 311 41.95 -19.13 4.28
CA GLY A 311 41.91 -19.13 2.82
C GLY A 311 42.53 -17.85 2.26
N VAL A 312 43.55 -18.02 1.41
CA VAL A 312 44.29 -16.93 0.74
C VAL A 312 43.31 -15.99 0.00
N ASN A 313 43.44 -14.68 0.26
CA ASN A 313 42.63 -13.52 -0.23
C ASN A 313 41.63 -12.87 0.76
N SER A 314 41.57 -13.35 2.01
CA SER A 314 40.82 -12.76 3.15
C SER A 314 41.15 -11.28 3.49
N LEU A 315 42.29 -10.74 3.03
CA LEU A 315 42.77 -9.37 3.33
C LEU A 315 41.89 -8.22 2.81
N PHE A 316 41.04 -8.43 1.78
CA PHE A 316 40.15 -7.37 1.29
C PHE A 316 38.81 -7.33 2.05
N PHE A 317 38.29 -8.50 2.44
CA PHE A 317 37.12 -8.62 3.33
C PHE A 317 37.40 -8.01 4.71
N LEU A 318 38.65 -8.04 5.17
CA LEU A 318 39.12 -7.37 6.38
C LEU A 318 38.96 -5.83 6.36
N GLN A 319 38.57 -5.23 5.22
CA GLN A 319 38.66 -3.79 5.02
C GLN A 319 37.37 -3.04 4.68
N VAL A 320 36.16 -3.59 4.74
CA VAL A 320 34.93 -2.82 4.45
C VAL A 320 33.91 -2.91 5.58
N GLY A 321 34.23 -2.33 6.75
CA GLY A 321 33.23 -2.08 7.79
C GLY A 321 32.21 -1.00 7.38
N THR A 322 31.14 -0.85 8.15
CA THR A 322 30.00 0.04 7.81
C THR A 322 30.40 1.47 7.45
N GLU A 323 31.38 2.05 8.15
CA GLU A 323 31.88 3.39 7.82
C GLU A 323 32.56 3.47 6.46
N LYS A 324 33.25 2.42 6.05
CA LYS A 324 33.99 2.42 4.79
C LYS A 324 33.04 2.30 3.62
N LEU A 325 31.95 1.52 3.73
CA LEU A 325 30.89 1.49 2.72
C LEU A 325 30.31 2.91 2.50
N LEU A 326 29.98 3.62 3.58
CA LEU A 326 29.48 5.00 3.48
C LEU A 326 30.54 5.95 2.92
N LYS A 327 31.78 5.91 3.44
CA LYS A 327 32.90 6.73 2.95
C LYS A 327 33.11 6.53 1.44
N TRP A 328 33.03 5.30 0.95
CA TRP A 328 33.10 4.99 -0.48
C TRP A 328 31.90 5.52 -1.25
N SER A 329 30.67 5.32 -0.76
CA SER A 329 29.47 5.82 -1.42
C SER A 329 29.49 7.36 -1.59
N PHE A 330 30.03 8.08 -0.59
CA PHE A 330 30.13 9.54 -0.62
C PHE A 330 31.40 10.06 -1.32
N SER A 331 32.39 9.21 -1.61
CA SER A 331 33.60 9.59 -2.36
C SER A 331 33.34 9.80 -3.85
N ILE A 332 32.22 9.28 -4.39
CA ILE A 332 31.79 9.50 -5.78
C ILE A 332 31.58 11.01 -6.01
N ARG A 333 32.52 11.61 -6.74
CA ARG A 333 32.57 13.05 -7.05
C ARG A 333 31.64 13.41 -8.21
N GLY A 334 31.28 14.69 -8.32
CA GLY A 334 30.47 15.20 -9.43
C GLY A 334 29.04 14.65 -9.49
N PHE A 335 28.57 14.01 -8.42
CA PHE A 335 27.24 13.42 -8.34
C PHE A 335 26.23 14.50 -7.90
N SER A 336 25.66 15.23 -8.85
CA SER A 336 24.76 16.39 -8.60
C SER A 336 23.29 15.97 -8.48
N ARG A 337 22.52 16.67 -7.62
CA ARG A 337 21.07 16.45 -7.51
C ARG A 337 20.34 16.86 -8.79
N GLN A 338 20.71 18.00 -9.36
CA GLN A 338 20.16 18.51 -10.62
C GLN A 338 20.38 17.54 -11.79
N GLU A 339 21.52 16.84 -11.81
CA GLU A 339 21.78 15.85 -12.84
C GLU A 339 20.86 14.64 -12.74
N ILE A 340 20.67 14.13 -11.52
CA ILE A 340 19.76 12.99 -11.25
C ILE A 340 18.33 13.38 -11.63
N GLU A 341 17.88 14.58 -11.25
CA GLU A 341 16.55 15.08 -11.60
C GLU A 341 16.39 15.24 -13.12
N ARG A 342 17.41 15.75 -13.82
CA ARG A 342 17.42 15.86 -15.28
C ARG A 342 17.35 14.49 -15.96
N LEU A 343 18.11 13.51 -15.48
CA LEU A 343 18.08 12.14 -16.01
C LEU A 343 16.71 11.49 -15.78
N ARG A 344 16.18 11.60 -14.55
CA ARG A 344 14.85 11.10 -14.21
C ARG A 344 13.78 11.71 -15.12
N TRP A 345 13.77 13.02 -15.30
CA TRP A 345 12.81 13.70 -16.17
C TRP A 345 12.90 13.22 -17.62
N LYS A 346 14.11 13.09 -18.16
CA LYS A 346 14.33 12.55 -19.51
C LYS A 346 13.79 11.13 -19.65
N THR A 347 14.03 10.27 -18.66
CA THR A 347 13.52 8.89 -18.63
C THR A 347 11.99 8.86 -18.56
N GLU A 348 11.39 9.71 -17.73
CA GLU A 348 9.94 9.81 -17.55
C GLU A 348 9.23 10.24 -18.84
N VAL A 349 9.76 11.28 -19.51
CA VAL A 349 9.26 11.72 -20.83
C VAL A 349 9.38 10.60 -21.86
N TRP A 350 10.50 9.88 -21.88
CA TRP A 350 10.70 8.76 -22.81
C TRP A 350 9.69 7.62 -22.57
N LEU A 351 9.48 7.21 -21.32
CA LEU A 351 8.50 6.17 -20.96
C LEU A 351 7.08 6.58 -21.34
N ASN A 352 6.69 7.82 -21.02
CA ASN A 352 5.38 8.37 -21.39
C ASN A 352 5.17 8.43 -22.91
N SER A 353 6.23 8.67 -23.68
CA SER A 353 6.16 8.67 -25.15
C SER A 353 6.03 7.27 -25.74
N ARG A 354 6.60 6.24 -25.08
CA ARG A 354 6.51 4.83 -25.49
C ARG A 354 5.13 4.26 -25.19
N SER A 355 4.52 4.64 -24.07
CA SER A 355 3.17 4.22 -23.70
C SER A 355 2.09 4.74 -24.67
N ARG A 356 2.36 5.84 -25.41
CA ARG A 356 1.44 6.40 -26.44
C ARG A 356 1.64 5.81 -27.83
N ARG A 357 2.78 5.16 -28.10
CA ARG A 357 3.08 4.47 -29.37
C ARG A 357 2.88 2.97 -29.14
N GLY A 358 1.64 2.51 -29.11
CA GLY A 358 1.37 1.07 -28.96
C GLY A 358 2.06 0.26 -30.05
N SER A 359 2.83 -0.78 -29.67
CA SER A 359 2.94 -2.08 -30.36
C SER A 359 4.03 -2.97 -29.76
N GLY A 360 3.71 -4.25 -29.58
CA GLY A 360 4.56 -5.35 -30.05
C GLY A 360 5.87 -5.62 -29.33
N SER A 361 5.82 -6.14 -28.10
CA SER A 361 6.89 -6.98 -27.56
C SER A 361 6.29 -7.96 -26.56
N THR A 362 6.59 -9.23 -26.77
CA THR A 362 6.26 -10.40 -25.94
C THR A 362 6.90 -10.29 -24.56
N SER A 363 6.30 -9.48 -23.69
CA SER A 363 6.44 -9.65 -22.25
C SER A 363 5.29 -10.58 -21.80
N PRO A 364 5.54 -11.55 -20.89
CA PRO A 364 4.50 -12.47 -20.46
C PRO A 364 3.28 -11.68 -20.02
N ARG A 365 2.12 -12.11 -20.56
CA ARG A 365 0.79 -11.56 -20.29
C ARG A 365 0.73 -11.12 -18.83
N ILE A 366 0.40 -9.85 -18.67
CA ILE A 366 -0.06 -9.24 -17.42
C ILE A 366 -1.07 -10.20 -16.81
N THR A 367 -0.61 -11.00 -15.86
CA THR A 367 -1.48 -11.45 -14.80
C THR A 367 -1.75 -10.16 -14.08
N ARG A 368 -2.92 -9.55 -14.33
CA ARG A 368 -3.46 -8.57 -13.40
C ARG A 368 -3.47 -9.33 -12.09
N SER A 369 -2.47 -9.08 -11.25
CA SER A 369 -2.62 -9.33 -9.83
C SER A 369 -3.98 -8.75 -9.51
N ARG A 370 -4.87 -9.60 -8.98
CA ARG A 370 -6.13 -9.16 -8.41
C ARG A 370 -5.76 -8.17 -7.32
N SER A 371 -5.55 -6.92 -7.72
CA SER A 371 -5.67 -5.77 -6.86
C SER A 371 -7.03 -5.96 -6.23
N MET A 372 -7.06 -6.05 -4.90
CA MET A 372 -8.24 -5.50 -4.25
C MET A 372 -8.22 -4.04 -4.72
N ASP A 373 -9.13 -3.73 -5.63
CA ASP A 373 -9.25 -2.43 -6.27
C ASP A 373 -9.63 -1.43 -5.19
N LEU A 374 -8.61 -0.90 -4.50
CA LEU A 374 -8.77 0.27 -3.68
C LEU A 374 -8.98 1.44 -4.68
N PRO A 375 -10.10 2.16 -4.61
CA PRO A 375 -10.45 3.24 -5.53
C PRO A 375 -9.36 4.31 -5.57
N THR A 376 -9.26 5.07 -6.65
CA THR A 376 -8.31 6.18 -6.76
C THR A 376 -8.63 7.32 -5.77
N CYS A 377 -7.72 8.27 -5.62
CA CYS A 377 -7.80 9.38 -4.66
C CYS A 377 -9.08 10.23 -4.72
N GLN A 378 -9.60 10.43 -5.93
CA GLN A 378 -10.85 11.15 -6.12
C GLN A 378 -12.08 10.34 -5.73
N SER A 379 -12.01 9.01 -5.74
CA SER A 379 -13.10 8.15 -5.28
C SER A 379 -13.04 7.94 -3.76
N GLN A 380 -11.86 7.78 -3.14
CA GLN A 380 -11.73 7.56 -1.69
C GLN A 380 -12.03 8.78 -0.81
N ALA A 381 -11.62 10.00 -1.21
CA ALA A 381 -11.94 11.22 -0.47
C ALA A 381 -13.44 11.56 -0.56
N HIS A 382 -14.09 11.21 -1.68
CA HIS A 382 -15.54 11.31 -1.83
C HIS A 382 -16.29 10.16 -1.14
N MET A 383 -15.68 8.99 -0.94
CA MET A 383 -16.28 7.82 -0.26
C MET A 383 -16.50 8.01 1.24
N LYS A 384 -15.81 8.94 1.90
CA LYS A 384 -16.09 9.32 3.30
C LYS A 384 -17.42 10.09 3.46
N MET A 385 -18.08 10.46 2.35
CA MET A 385 -19.25 11.36 2.31
C MET A 385 -20.49 10.75 1.63
N ILE A 386 -20.50 9.46 1.28
CA ILE A 386 -21.57 8.88 0.43
C ILE A 386 -22.58 8.03 1.21
N SER A 387 -22.19 7.47 2.34
CA SER A 387 -23.06 6.62 3.16
C SER A 387 -22.71 6.83 4.62
N HIS A 388 -23.70 7.19 5.42
CA HIS A 388 -23.57 7.26 6.88
C HIS A 388 -23.73 5.86 7.51
N THR A 389 -24.15 4.90 6.68
CA THR A 389 -24.61 3.58 7.09
C THR A 389 -23.54 2.50 6.90
N LEU A 390 -22.65 2.62 5.91
CA LEU A 390 -21.62 1.63 5.59
C LEU A 390 -20.21 1.98 6.07
N PRO A 391 -19.53 1.05 6.76
CA PRO A 391 -18.08 1.06 6.87
C PRO A 391 -17.39 0.98 5.50
N ILE A 392 -16.24 1.64 5.37
CA ILE A 392 -15.45 1.68 4.12
C ILE A 392 -15.15 0.28 3.54
N PRO A 393 -14.79 -0.77 4.31
CA PRO A 393 -14.57 -2.10 3.74
C PRO A 393 -15.79 -2.71 3.04
N GLU A 394 -16.98 -2.48 3.59
CA GLU A 394 -18.24 -2.95 3.00
C GLU A 394 -18.58 -2.16 1.74
N LEU A 395 -18.33 -0.85 1.76
CA LEU A 395 -18.44 0.02 0.60
C LEU A 395 -17.48 -0.41 -0.52
N LEU A 396 -16.22 -0.71 -0.20
CA LEU A 396 -15.22 -1.20 -1.16
C LEU A 396 -15.63 -2.54 -1.77
N MET A 397 -16.15 -3.44 -0.95
CA MET A 397 -16.65 -4.73 -1.41
C MET A 397 -17.84 -4.57 -2.34
N LEU A 398 -18.80 -3.72 -1.99
CA LEU A 398 -19.92 -3.36 -2.86
C LEU A 398 -19.43 -2.77 -4.20
N TRP A 399 -18.41 -1.89 -4.17
CA TRP A 399 -17.82 -1.32 -5.38
C TRP A 399 -17.18 -2.37 -6.28
N SER A 400 -16.56 -3.40 -5.70
CA SER A 400 -16.00 -4.53 -6.45
C SER A 400 -17.06 -5.35 -7.19
N TRP A 401 -18.34 -5.22 -6.78
CA TRP A 401 -19.46 -5.93 -7.39
C TRP A 401 -20.13 -5.16 -8.53
N LEU A 402 -19.92 -3.84 -8.61
CA LEU A 402 -20.54 -2.99 -9.63
C LEU A 402 -19.97 -3.29 -11.02
N PRO A 403 -20.75 -3.07 -12.10
CA PRO A 403 -20.23 -3.12 -13.45
C PRO A 403 -19.05 -2.17 -13.64
N THR A 404 -18.00 -2.58 -14.36
CA THR A 404 -16.76 -1.80 -14.54
C THR A 404 -16.99 -0.40 -15.12
N ARG A 405 -18.06 -0.19 -15.89
CA ARG A 405 -18.41 1.14 -16.39
C ARG A 405 -18.85 2.10 -15.27
N MET A 406 -19.47 1.57 -14.21
CA MET A 406 -19.99 2.36 -13.08
C MET A 406 -18.87 2.87 -12.18
N THR A 407 -17.74 2.16 -12.12
CA THR A 407 -16.57 2.57 -11.32
C THR A 407 -15.83 3.78 -11.91
N MET A 408 -16.20 4.22 -13.11
CA MET A 408 -15.65 5.40 -13.78
C MET A 408 -16.43 6.68 -13.47
N TYR A 409 -17.66 6.57 -12.95
CA TYR A 409 -18.53 7.69 -12.61
C TYR A 409 -18.37 8.11 -11.16
N GLN A 410 -18.72 9.36 -10.85
CA GLN A 410 -18.67 9.87 -9.50
C GLN A 410 -19.91 9.43 -8.71
N PRO A 411 -19.75 8.64 -7.63
CA PRO A 411 -20.88 8.24 -6.80
C PRO A 411 -21.40 9.41 -5.97
N LYS A 412 -22.73 9.53 -5.84
CA LYS A 412 -23.42 10.59 -5.11
C LYS A 412 -24.57 10.04 -4.29
N LEU A 413 -24.68 10.42 -3.02
CA LEU A 413 -25.87 10.16 -2.21
C LEU A 413 -27.04 10.99 -2.74
N LEU A 414 -28.07 10.33 -3.26
CA LEU A 414 -29.24 10.98 -3.85
C LEU A 414 -30.39 11.10 -2.85
N TYR A 415 -30.53 10.07 -2.01
CA TYR A 415 -31.60 9.95 -1.05
C TYR A 415 -31.10 9.21 0.19
N THR A 416 -31.57 9.63 1.35
CA THR A 416 -31.38 8.98 2.65
C THR A 416 -32.58 9.29 3.52
N THR A 417 -33.12 8.31 4.26
CA THR A 417 -34.24 8.52 5.18
C THR A 417 -33.89 9.45 6.33
N GLU A 418 -32.60 9.54 6.71
CA GLU A 418 -32.15 10.42 7.81
C GLU A 418 -32.28 11.91 7.47
N GLU A 419 -31.99 12.30 6.22
CA GLU A 419 -32.07 13.71 5.78
C GLU A 419 -33.38 14.05 5.08
N HIS A 420 -33.99 13.07 4.40
CA HIS A 420 -35.08 13.31 3.45
C HIS A 420 -36.42 12.76 3.90
N GLY A 421 -36.46 12.08 5.05
CA GLY A 421 -37.65 11.46 5.62
C GLY A 421 -38.10 10.23 4.83
N CYS A 422 -39.08 9.51 5.36
CA CYS A 422 -39.55 8.23 4.83
C CYS A 422 -40.79 8.45 3.93
N SER A 423 -40.56 8.79 2.66
CA SER A 423 -41.62 8.99 1.67
C SER A 423 -41.20 8.52 0.28
N ILE A 424 -41.95 7.58 -0.28
CA ILE A 424 -41.70 7.05 -1.63
C ILE A 424 -41.82 8.11 -2.74
N THR A 425 -42.63 9.16 -2.51
CA THR A 425 -42.74 10.29 -3.44
C THR A 425 -41.44 11.09 -3.48
N THR A 426 -40.88 11.39 -2.31
CA THR A 426 -39.58 12.06 -2.19
C THR A 426 -38.46 11.21 -2.78
N PHE A 427 -38.47 9.90 -2.52
CA PHE A 427 -37.55 8.94 -3.13
C PHE A 427 -37.54 9.09 -4.66
N PHE A 428 -38.69 8.90 -5.32
CA PHE A 428 -38.72 8.94 -6.79
C PHE A 428 -38.32 10.30 -7.36
N SER A 429 -38.73 11.41 -6.74
CA SER A 429 -38.38 12.75 -7.23
C SER A 429 -36.87 13.00 -7.37
N ARG A 430 -36.04 12.23 -6.63
CA ARG A 430 -34.59 12.37 -6.59
C ARG A 430 -33.83 11.34 -7.43
N VAL A 431 -34.41 10.17 -7.65
CA VAL A 431 -33.73 9.02 -8.29
C VAL A 431 -34.25 8.70 -9.69
N GLU A 432 -35.35 9.33 -10.12
CA GLU A 432 -36.09 8.98 -11.33
C GLU A 432 -35.27 9.04 -12.63
N GLU A 433 -34.35 9.99 -12.74
CA GLU A 433 -33.54 10.24 -13.95
C GLU A 433 -32.20 9.50 -13.96
N GLN A 434 -31.88 8.73 -12.92
CA GLN A 434 -30.55 8.13 -12.75
C GLN A 434 -30.46 6.81 -13.50
N GLU A 435 -29.44 6.64 -14.37
CA GLU A 435 -29.31 5.44 -15.21
C GLU A 435 -29.17 4.15 -14.40
N ALA A 436 -28.42 4.21 -13.31
CA ALA A 436 -28.26 3.12 -12.37
C ALA A 436 -28.15 3.65 -10.94
N THR A 437 -28.60 2.85 -9.98
CA THR A 437 -28.56 3.22 -8.56
C THR A 437 -28.17 2.03 -7.70
N VAL A 438 -27.57 2.29 -6.54
CA VAL A 438 -27.42 1.30 -5.47
C VAL A 438 -28.40 1.66 -4.36
N LEU A 439 -29.29 0.74 -4.05
CA LEU A 439 -30.20 0.79 -2.92
C LEU A 439 -29.54 0.09 -1.74
N LEU A 440 -29.41 0.79 -0.62
CA LEU A 440 -28.82 0.26 0.60
C LEU A 440 -29.81 0.35 1.76
N ILE A 441 -30.04 -0.78 2.42
CA ILE A 441 -30.98 -0.90 3.54
C ILE A 441 -30.21 -1.36 4.76
N LYS A 442 -30.37 -0.64 5.87
CA LYS A 442 -30.00 -1.08 7.21
C LYS A 442 -31.26 -1.35 8.01
N SER A 443 -31.38 -2.58 8.50
CA SER A 443 -32.51 -2.96 9.35
C SER A 443 -32.32 -2.46 10.79
N HIS A 444 -33.38 -2.54 11.59
CA HIS A 444 -33.31 -2.27 13.04
C HIS A 444 -32.40 -3.27 13.80
N ASN A 445 -32.16 -4.44 13.23
CA ASN A 445 -31.24 -5.45 13.77
C ASN A 445 -29.77 -5.22 13.32
N ASP A 446 -29.47 -4.04 12.75
CA ASP A 446 -28.15 -3.66 12.22
C ASP A 446 -27.61 -4.63 11.14
N GLU A 447 -28.51 -5.33 10.45
CA GLU A 447 -28.20 -6.10 9.24
C GLU A 447 -28.21 -5.16 8.04
N VAL A 448 -27.27 -5.35 7.11
CA VAL A 448 -27.09 -4.46 5.96
C VAL A 448 -27.14 -5.26 4.66
N PHE A 449 -28.06 -4.88 3.79
CA PHE A 449 -28.31 -5.55 2.51
C PHE A 449 -28.88 -4.55 1.51
N GLY A 450 -29.03 -4.96 0.26
CA GLY A 450 -29.49 -4.05 -0.77
C GLY A 450 -29.44 -4.61 -2.18
N ALA A 451 -29.50 -3.70 -3.14
CA ALA A 451 -29.50 -4.05 -4.56
C ALA A 451 -28.78 -3.01 -5.42
N TYR A 452 -28.10 -3.48 -6.45
CA TYR A 452 -27.72 -2.65 -7.58
C TYR A 452 -28.83 -2.72 -8.63
N CYS A 453 -29.38 -1.56 -8.97
CA CYS A 453 -30.48 -1.36 -9.88
C CYS A 453 -29.96 -0.83 -11.21
N SER A 454 -30.14 -1.58 -12.29
CA SER A 454 -29.47 -1.31 -13.58
C SER A 454 -30.27 -0.44 -14.57
N ALA A 455 -31.40 0.12 -14.16
CA ALA A 455 -32.23 0.97 -15.00
C ALA A 455 -32.83 2.16 -14.24
N PRO A 456 -33.22 3.24 -14.96
CA PRO A 456 -33.87 4.39 -14.36
C PRO A 456 -35.22 4.07 -13.72
N TRP A 457 -35.45 4.62 -12.53
CA TRP A 457 -36.73 4.48 -11.84
C TRP A 457 -37.89 5.15 -12.58
N GLY A 458 -37.61 6.05 -13.54
CA GLY A 458 -38.60 6.62 -14.46
C GLY A 458 -39.28 5.58 -15.36
N GLU A 459 -38.65 4.43 -15.60
CA GLU A 459 -39.25 3.37 -16.41
C GLU A 459 -40.53 2.80 -15.80
N ARG A 460 -40.74 2.95 -14.48
CA ARG A 460 -41.98 2.59 -13.79
C ARG A 460 -43.23 3.26 -14.38
N LYS A 461 -43.07 4.40 -15.06
CA LYS A 461 -44.18 5.15 -15.69
C LYS A 461 -44.54 4.61 -17.08
N ARG A 462 -43.72 3.73 -17.68
CA ARG A 462 -43.99 3.16 -19.01
C ARG A 462 -45.23 2.26 -18.92
N LYS A 463 -46.14 2.43 -19.88
CA LYS A 463 -47.30 1.55 -20.01
C LYS A 463 -46.91 0.36 -20.88
N ASN A 464 -47.33 -0.84 -20.48
CA ASN A 464 -47.27 -1.97 -21.39
C ASN A 464 -48.34 -1.80 -22.46
N GLU A 465 -47.94 -1.59 -23.73
CA GLU A 465 -48.86 -1.41 -24.86
C GLU A 465 -49.79 -2.62 -25.07
N ILE A 466 -49.40 -3.79 -24.57
CA ILE A 466 -50.12 -5.06 -24.78
C ILE A 466 -51.11 -5.38 -23.65
N THR A 467 -50.79 -5.03 -22.40
CA THR A 467 -51.59 -5.47 -21.23
C THR A 467 -52.29 -4.33 -20.49
N GLY A 468 -51.93 -3.07 -20.74
CA GLY A 468 -52.56 -1.89 -20.11
C GLY A 468 -52.28 -1.72 -18.60
N TYR A 469 -51.62 -2.68 -17.96
CA TYR A 469 -51.26 -2.62 -16.53
C TYR A 469 -50.04 -1.74 -16.29
N LYS A 470 -50.07 -1.00 -15.17
CA LYS A 470 -48.99 -0.08 -14.73
C LYS A 470 -47.82 -0.77 -13.99
N HIS A 471 -47.91 -2.07 -13.71
CA HIS A 471 -46.87 -2.82 -12.96
C HIS A 471 -46.08 -3.73 -13.89
N THR A 472 -45.27 -3.15 -14.78
CA THR A 472 -44.31 -3.91 -15.56
C THR A 472 -42.96 -3.95 -14.88
N TYR A 473 -42.35 -5.13 -14.81
CA TYR A 473 -40.96 -5.24 -14.43
C TYR A 473 -40.07 -4.61 -15.50
N PHE A 474 -39.02 -3.92 -15.05
CA PHE A 474 -38.01 -3.26 -15.87
C PHE A 474 -36.62 -3.56 -15.30
N GLY A 475 -35.57 -3.10 -15.98
CA GLY A 475 -34.18 -3.42 -15.65
C GLY A 475 -33.53 -4.41 -16.59
N THR A 476 -32.25 -4.69 -16.34
CA THR A 476 -31.44 -5.62 -17.13
C THR A 476 -30.83 -6.70 -16.23
N GLY A 477 -30.28 -7.75 -16.85
CA GLY A 477 -29.55 -8.81 -16.14
C GLY A 477 -28.28 -8.38 -15.39
N GLU A 478 -27.94 -7.08 -15.40
CA GLU A 478 -26.91 -6.52 -14.55
C GLU A 478 -27.40 -6.17 -13.14
N THR A 479 -28.73 -6.13 -12.91
CA THR A 479 -29.31 -5.97 -11.57
C THR A 479 -28.88 -7.15 -10.71
N PHE A 480 -28.52 -6.88 -9.45
CA PHE A 480 -28.20 -7.92 -8.47
C PHE A 480 -28.59 -7.48 -7.07
N VAL A 481 -28.91 -8.43 -6.20
CA VAL A 481 -29.11 -8.20 -4.77
C VAL A 481 -27.91 -8.68 -3.98
N PHE A 482 -27.72 -8.15 -2.77
CA PHE A 482 -26.58 -8.49 -1.95
C PHE A 482 -26.88 -8.38 -0.45
N THR A 483 -26.09 -9.08 0.35
CA THR A 483 -25.95 -8.86 1.79
C THR A 483 -24.54 -8.36 2.06
N LEU A 484 -24.36 -7.52 3.09
CA LEU A 484 -23.06 -7.01 3.54
C LEU A 484 -22.78 -7.45 4.99
N HIS A 485 -23.75 -7.27 5.88
CA HIS A 485 -23.66 -7.65 7.29
C HIS A 485 -24.84 -8.56 7.69
N PRO A 486 -24.61 -9.70 8.40
CA PRO A 486 -23.35 -10.15 9.03
C PRO A 486 -22.37 -10.84 8.09
N ARG A 487 -22.82 -11.26 6.89
CA ARG A 487 -21.98 -11.91 5.89
C ARG A 487 -22.22 -11.31 4.52
N ALA A 488 -21.12 -10.94 3.87
CA ALA A 488 -21.18 -10.35 2.55
C ALA A 488 -21.31 -11.39 1.44
N MET A 489 -22.37 -11.27 0.64
CA MET A 489 -22.70 -12.16 -0.47
C MET A 489 -23.33 -11.36 -1.61
N LYS A 490 -22.96 -11.68 -2.86
CA LYS A 490 -23.56 -11.13 -4.07
C LYS A 490 -24.43 -12.19 -4.74
N TYR A 491 -25.67 -11.86 -5.07
CA TYR A 491 -26.62 -12.71 -5.80
C TYR A 491 -26.93 -12.08 -7.16
N ALA A 492 -26.17 -12.50 -8.17
CA ALA A 492 -26.33 -12.04 -9.55
C ALA A 492 -27.50 -12.75 -10.25
N TRP A 493 -27.96 -12.17 -11.36
CA TRP A 493 -28.96 -12.80 -12.21
C TRP A 493 -28.51 -14.18 -12.70
N VAL A 494 -29.35 -15.20 -12.48
CA VAL A 494 -29.04 -16.61 -12.81
C VAL A 494 -29.14 -16.95 -14.31
N GLY A 495 -29.70 -16.03 -15.11
CA GLY A 495 -29.80 -16.21 -16.56
C GLY A 495 -30.91 -17.17 -16.99
N ILE A 496 -31.23 -17.15 -18.29
CA ILE A 496 -32.32 -17.96 -18.87
C ILE A 496 -31.92 -19.44 -19.03
N LYS A 497 -30.61 -19.76 -19.03
CA LYS A 497 -30.09 -21.09 -19.41
C LYS A 497 -30.18 -22.14 -18.31
N GLN A 498 -30.23 -21.77 -17.02
CA GLN A 498 -30.30 -22.72 -15.90
C GLN A 498 -31.71 -23.32 -15.68
N GLN A 499 -32.74 -22.84 -16.37
CA GLN A 499 -34.12 -23.32 -16.24
C GLN A 499 -34.60 -24.20 -17.43
N GLN A 500 -33.70 -24.64 -18.31
CA GLN A 500 -34.06 -25.53 -19.43
C GLN A 500 -34.47 -26.94 -18.97
N ASP A 501 -34.15 -27.34 -17.74
CA ASP A 501 -34.48 -28.65 -17.17
C ASP A 501 -35.79 -28.69 -16.38
N VAL A 502 -36.60 -27.61 -16.39
CA VAL A 502 -37.90 -27.57 -15.71
C VAL A 502 -39.02 -27.68 -16.73
N GLU A 503 -39.62 -28.87 -16.87
CA GLU A 503 -40.91 -29.05 -17.54
C GLU A 503 -41.99 -28.25 -16.79
N GLY A 504 -42.43 -27.14 -17.36
CA GLY A 504 -43.43 -26.27 -16.73
C GLY A 504 -44.04 -25.23 -17.70
N PRO A 505 -45.21 -24.67 -17.37
CA PRO A 505 -45.94 -23.73 -18.22
C PRO A 505 -45.11 -22.47 -18.57
N SER A 506 -45.41 -21.84 -19.71
CA SER A 506 -44.68 -20.68 -20.28
C SER A 506 -44.53 -19.47 -19.35
N CYS A 507 -45.35 -19.37 -18.31
CA CYS A 507 -45.23 -18.37 -17.24
C CYS A 507 -43.94 -18.52 -16.43
N MET A 508 -43.35 -19.73 -16.34
CA MET A 508 -42.09 -19.97 -15.62
C MET A 508 -40.87 -19.42 -16.39
N ARG A 509 -40.93 -19.35 -17.73
CA ARG A 509 -39.85 -18.81 -18.57
C ARG A 509 -39.67 -17.28 -18.45
N HIS A 510 -40.70 -16.58 -18.00
CA HIS A 510 -40.69 -15.12 -17.78
C HIS A 510 -40.28 -14.75 -16.34
N ALA A 511 -40.24 -15.71 -15.41
CA ALA A 511 -39.88 -15.46 -14.02
C ALA A 511 -38.41 -15.05 -13.84
N ALA A 512 -37.54 -15.37 -14.81
CA ALA A 512 -36.13 -15.03 -14.78
C ALA A 512 -35.82 -13.57 -15.16
N GLN A 513 -36.80 -12.76 -15.58
CA GLN A 513 -36.57 -11.37 -16.00
C GLN A 513 -37.32 -10.35 -15.14
N LEU A 514 -37.63 -10.72 -13.89
CA LEU A 514 -38.38 -9.90 -12.94
C LEU A 514 -37.40 -9.09 -12.05
N PHE A 515 -36.67 -8.15 -12.66
CA PHE A 515 -35.57 -7.44 -11.99
C PHE A 515 -36.05 -6.35 -11.04
N MET A 516 -36.80 -5.36 -11.53
CA MET A 516 -37.27 -4.22 -10.74
C MET A 516 -38.72 -3.91 -11.09
N ALA A 517 -39.55 -3.57 -10.10
CA ALA A 517 -40.89 -3.04 -10.29
C ALA A 517 -41.18 -2.00 -9.20
N ALA A 518 -41.94 -0.96 -9.53
CA ALA A 518 -42.24 0.12 -8.59
C ALA A 518 -43.54 0.83 -9.00
N ASP A 519 -44.25 1.37 -8.03
CA ASP A 519 -45.43 2.23 -8.24
C ASP A 519 -45.52 3.29 -7.12
N GLN A 520 -46.68 3.91 -6.91
CA GLN A 520 -46.86 4.94 -5.88
C GLN A 520 -46.97 4.39 -4.44
N HIS A 521 -46.99 3.07 -4.29
CA HIS A 521 -47.26 2.35 -3.05
C HIS A 521 -46.18 1.33 -2.70
N MET A 522 -45.30 0.96 -3.64
CA MET A 522 -44.25 -0.03 -3.37
C MET A 522 -43.01 0.11 -4.26
N ILE A 523 -41.91 -0.46 -3.75
CA ILE A 523 -40.69 -0.78 -4.51
C ILE A 523 -40.45 -2.28 -4.38
N THR A 524 -40.19 -2.97 -5.50
CA THR A 524 -39.86 -4.39 -5.56
C THR A 524 -38.60 -4.61 -6.39
N ILE A 525 -37.67 -5.43 -5.89
CA ILE A 525 -36.47 -5.88 -6.59
C ILE A 525 -36.39 -7.40 -6.49
N GLY A 526 -36.25 -8.07 -7.64
CA GLY A 526 -36.20 -9.52 -7.77
C GLY A 526 -37.56 -10.18 -7.56
N GLY A 527 -38.02 -10.93 -8.55
CA GLY A 527 -39.30 -11.64 -8.51
C GLY A 527 -39.21 -13.12 -8.86
N GLY A 528 -40.37 -13.76 -8.93
CA GLY A 528 -40.55 -15.17 -9.30
C GLY A 528 -40.63 -16.07 -8.07
N ARG A 529 -41.86 -16.36 -7.64
CA ARG A 529 -42.20 -17.13 -6.42
C ARG A 529 -41.70 -16.52 -5.09
N GLY A 530 -41.63 -15.20 -5.04
CA GLY A 530 -41.22 -14.40 -3.88
C GLY A 530 -40.61 -13.08 -4.35
N GLN A 531 -40.29 -12.19 -3.42
CA GLN A 531 -39.64 -10.90 -3.68
C GLN A 531 -38.32 -10.82 -2.93
N ALA A 532 -37.19 -10.55 -3.62
CA ALA A 532 -35.91 -10.45 -2.93
C ALA A 532 -35.88 -9.24 -1.98
N ILE A 533 -36.42 -8.11 -2.44
CA ILE A 533 -36.66 -6.92 -1.63
C ILE A 533 -38.03 -6.36 -2.02
N TRP A 534 -38.88 -6.14 -1.04
CA TRP A 534 -40.10 -5.36 -1.14
C TRP A 534 -40.08 -4.26 -0.07
N ILE A 535 -40.50 -3.05 -0.41
CA ILE A 535 -40.58 -1.89 0.50
C ILE A 535 -41.94 -1.22 0.32
N ASP A 536 -42.53 -0.81 1.43
CA ASP A 536 -43.81 -0.11 1.48
C ASP A 536 -43.75 1.37 1.04
N ALA A 537 -44.92 2.01 0.94
CA ALA A 537 -45.05 3.40 0.52
C ALA A 537 -44.38 4.40 1.49
N ASP A 538 -44.34 4.02 2.76
CA ASP A 538 -43.81 4.85 3.84
C ASP A 538 -42.31 4.63 4.06
N ILE A 539 -41.66 3.70 3.34
CA ILE A 539 -40.23 3.37 3.51
C ILE A 539 -39.89 3.08 4.98
N CYS A 540 -40.82 2.43 5.67
CA CYS A 540 -40.66 2.05 7.07
C CYS A 540 -40.55 0.53 7.21
N TYR A 541 -41.24 -0.20 6.35
CA TYR A 541 -41.34 -1.65 6.41
C TYR A 541 -40.91 -2.27 5.08
N GLY A 542 -40.24 -3.41 5.17
CA GLY A 542 -39.88 -4.18 4.02
C GLY A 542 -40.02 -5.67 4.25
N LYS A 543 -39.92 -6.42 3.16
CA LYS A 543 -39.98 -7.88 3.14
C LYS A 543 -38.88 -8.44 2.25
N THR A 544 -38.28 -9.56 2.67
CA THR A 544 -37.27 -10.29 1.89
C THR A 544 -37.57 -11.78 1.86
N GLU A 545 -37.60 -12.34 0.67
CA GLU A 545 -37.87 -13.75 0.39
C GLU A 545 -36.88 -14.28 -0.65
N SER A 546 -36.91 -15.59 -0.86
CA SER A 546 -36.23 -16.19 -2.00
C SER A 546 -36.94 -15.84 -3.30
N CYS A 547 -36.18 -15.51 -4.35
CA CYS A 547 -36.76 -15.27 -5.67
C CYS A 547 -36.01 -16.03 -6.77
N GLN A 548 -36.74 -16.43 -7.82
CA GLN A 548 -36.18 -17.16 -8.96
C GLN A 548 -35.27 -16.31 -9.86
N THR A 549 -35.38 -14.97 -9.78
CA THR A 549 -34.54 -14.07 -10.60
C THR A 549 -33.07 -14.12 -10.17
N PHE A 550 -32.79 -14.24 -8.87
CA PHE A 550 -31.42 -14.20 -8.31
C PHE A 550 -31.02 -15.46 -7.55
N GLU A 551 -31.96 -16.39 -7.30
CA GLU A 551 -31.79 -17.54 -6.41
C GLU A 551 -31.19 -17.15 -5.04
N ASN A 552 -31.55 -15.97 -4.55
CA ASN A 552 -31.14 -15.51 -3.23
C ASN A 552 -31.94 -16.23 -2.14
N PRO A 553 -31.36 -16.44 -0.94
CA PRO A 553 -32.13 -16.63 0.27
C PRO A 553 -32.74 -15.29 0.75
N PRO A 554 -33.61 -15.27 1.77
CA PRO A 554 -33.93 -14.06 2.51
C PRO A 554 -32.65 -13.30 2.89
N LEU A 555 -32.63 -11.98 2.66
CA LEU A 555 -31.42 -11.15 2.77
C LEU A 555 -31.11 -10.70 4.20
N CYS A 556 -32.05 -10.87 5.13
CA CYS A 556 -31.86 -10.66 6.55
C CYS A 556 -32.53 -11.79 7.35
N SER A 557 -32.26 -11.81 8.66
CA SER A 557 -32.72 -12.85 9.58
C SER A 557 -34.26 -12.97 9.66
N GLU A 558 -34.98 -11.86 9.51
CA GLU A 558 -36.44 -11.80 9.55
C GLU A 558 -37.00 -11.58 8.14
N SER A 559 -38.01 -12.37 7.75
CA SER A 559 -38.63 -12.21 6.42
C SER A 559 -39.34 -10.87 6.27
N ASP A 560 -39.98 -10.37 7.33
CA ASP A 560 -40.53 -9.01 7.41
C ASP A 560 -39.60 -8.19 8.32
N PHE A 561 -39.16 -7.01 7.87
CA PHE A 561 -38.18 -6.20 8.59
C PHE A 561 -38.58 -4.72 8.65
N GLN A 562 -38.08 -4.03 9.67
CA GLN A 562 -38.19 -2.58 9.80
C GLN A 562 -36.92 -1.91 9.27
N ILE A 563 -37.10 -0.87 8.47
CA ILE A 563 -36.01 -0.08 7.88
C ILE A 563 -35.58 0.98 8.90
N LYS A 564 -34.33 0.88 9.37
CA LYS A 564 -33.71 1.89 10.22
C LYS A 564 -33.19 3.04 9.35
N VAL A 565 -32.46 2.70 8.28
CA VAL A 565 -31.96 3.67 7.29
C VAL A 565 -32.06 3.07 5.89
N LEU A 566 -32.58 3.85 4.94
CA LEU A 566 -32.47 3.58 3.51
C LEU A 566 -31.66 4.67 2.83
N GLU A 567 -30.60 4.29 2.11
CA GLU A 567 -29.78 5.18 1.30
C GLU A 567 -29.82 4.77 -0.18
N VAL A 568 -29.73 5.77 -1.07
CA VAL A 568 -29.65 5.56 -2.53
C VAL A 568 -28.46 6.31 -3.08
N ILE A 569 -27.58 5.57 -3.75
CA ILE A 569 -26.37 6.09 -4.36
C ILE A 569 -26.57 6.06 -5.88
N GLY A 570 -26.39 7.21 -6.52
CA GLY A 570 -26.34 7.35 -7.98
C GLY A 570 -24.93 7.53 -8.50
N PHE A 571 -24.79 7.49 -9.83
CA PHE A 571 -23.51 7.63 -10.53
C PHE A 571 -23.63 8.78 -11.55
N THR A 572 -22.86 9.85 -11.35
CA THR A 572 -22.90 11.09 -12.17
C THR A 572 -21.58 11.40 -12.83
#